data_AF-A0A7Z7HUH4-F1
#
_entry.id   AF-A0A7Z7HUH4-F1
#
_cell.length_a   1.000
_cell.length_b   1.000
_cell.length_c   1.000
_cell.angle_alpha   90.00
_cell.angle_beta   90.00
_cell.angle_gamma   90.00
#
_symmetry.space_group_name_H-M   'P 1'
#
loop_
_entity.id
_entity.type
_entity.pdbx_description
1 polymer ?
#
loop_
_entity_poly.entity_id
_entity_poly.type
_entity_poly.pdbx_seq_one_letter_code
_entity_poly.pdbx_strand_id
1 'polypeptide(L)'
;MEIIAQIHGLADAIQRDADRLISVNVNHVPATPFYESTIKVMVLISDYAHSEPTYHEIFEGDSSGKHEKTLEALRDDLATWLCERRKQLREAA
;
A
#
# COMPACT_ATOMS: atom_id res chain seq x y z
N MET A 1 0.41 -15.90 -3.54
CA MET A 1 1.55 -15.53 -2.69
C MET A 1 2.50 -14.56 -3.37
N GLU A 2 2.83 -14.74 -4.66
CA GLU A 2 3.78 -13.88 -5.40
C GLU A 2 3.43 -12.38 -5.39
N ILE A 3 2.15 -12.02 -5.50
CA ILE A 3 1.72 -10.61 -5.49
C ILE A 3 1.92 -9.93 -4.13
N ILE A 4 1.71 -10.65 -3.02
CA ILE A 4 1.97 -10.11 -1.67
C ILE A 4 3.47 -9.78 -1.53
N ALA A 5 4.34 -10.62 -2.06
CA ALA A 5 5.78 -10.35 -2.08
C ALA A 5 6.13 -9.17 -2.99
N GLN A 6 5.45 -8.99 -4.13
CA GLN A 6 5.62 -7.83 -5.00
C GLN A 6 5.20 -6.52 -4.32
N ILE A 7 4.07 -6.51 -3.60
CA ILE A 7 3.59 -5.34 -2.84
C ILE A 7 4.57 -4.99 -1.71
N HIS A 8 5.05 -5.99 -0.96
CA HIS A 8 6.10 -5.75 0.06
C HIS A 8 7.41 -5.23 -0.57
N GLY A 9 7.85 -5.81 -1.69
CA GLY A 9 9.05 -5.34 -2.39
C GLY A 9 8.93 -3.91 -2.91
N LEU A 10 7.74 -3.51 -3.37
CA LEU A 10 7.45 -2.13 -3.79
C LEU A 10 7.49 -1.16 -2.60
N ALA A 11 6.88 -1.54 -1.48
CA ALA A 11 6.89 -0.74 -0.25
C ALA A 11 8.32 -0.53 0.28
N ASP A 12 9.13 -1.60 0.33
CA ASP A 12 10.51 -1.56 0.80
C ASP A 12 11.41 -0.69 -0.10
N ALA A 13 11.22 -0.75 -1.41
CA ALA A 13 11.96 0.09 -2.36
C ALA A 13 11.68 1.58 -2.14
N ILE A 14 10.43 1.93 -1.82
CA ILE A 14 10.00 3.31 -1.59
C ILE A 14 10.41 3.81 -0.21
N GLN A 15 10.39 2.96 0.83
CA GLN A 15 10.87 3.30 2.18
C GLN A 15 12.31 3.81 2.19
N ARG A 16 13.20 3.21 1.40
CA ARG A 16 14.62 3.57 1.38
C ARG A 16 14.91 4.95 0.78
N ASP A 17 13.94 5.55 0.10
CA ASP A 17 14.10 6.79 -0.67
C ASP A 17 13.38 8.00 -0.02
N ALA A 18 12.74 7.81 1.13
CA ALA A 18 12.03 8.84 1.88
C ALA A 18 12.73 9.11 3.23
N ASP A 19 12.96 10.38 3.58
CA ASP A 19 13.42 10.83 4.92
C ASP A 19 12.39 10.56 6.06
N ARG A 20 11.39 9.71 5.81
CA ARG A 20 10.27 9.35 6.69
C ARG A 20 10.00 7.85 6.60
N LEU A 21 9.60 7.23 7.70
CA LEU A 21 9.28 5.80 7.73
C LEU A 21 7.88 5.55 7.15
N ILE A 22 7.82 4.93 5.97
CA ILE A 22 6.56 4.50 5.33
C ILE A 22 6.34 3.02 5.62
N SER A 23 5.65 2.64 6.68
CA SER A 23 5.30 1.24 6.93
C SER A 23 4.11 0.82 6.07
N VAL A 24 4.19 -0.32 5.37
CA VAL A 24 3.08 -0.87 4.59
C VAL A 24 2.72 -2.24 5.15
N ASN A 25 1.45 -2.44 5.49
CA ASN A 25 0.92 -3.67 6.04
C ASN A 25 -0.07 -4.29 5.04
N VAL A 26 0.25 -5.49 4.54
CA VAL A 26 -0.57 -6.21 3.58
C VAL A 26 -1.33 -7.32 4.27
N ASN A 27 -2.66 -7.21 4.30
CA ASN A 27 -3.56 -8.22 4.85
C ASN A 27 -4.23 -8.99 3.72
N HIS A 28 -4.05 -10.30 3.68
CA HIS A 28 -4.77 -11.18 2.76
C HIS A 28 -5.97 -11.79 3.47
N VAL A 29 -7.17 -11.49 2.96
CA VAL A 29 -8.43 -12.05 3.41
C VAL A 29 -8.77 -13.22 2.48
N PRO A 30 -8.67 -14.48 2.94
CA PRO A 30 -8.98 -15.64 2.11
C PRO A 30 -10.45 -15.65 1.73
N ALA A 31 -10.75 -16.25 0.57
CA ALA A 31 -12.12 -16.40 0.10
C ALA A 31 -12.93 -17.26 1.08
N THR A 32 -14.16 -16.85 1.32
CA THR A 32 -15.17 -17.63 2.05
C THR A 32 -16.31 -17.97 1.08
N PRO A 33 -17.25 -18.87 1.45
CA PRO A 33 -18.41 -19.15 0.61
C PRO A 33 -19.26 -17.92 0.26
N PHE A 34 -19.10 -16.83 1.00
CA PHE A 34 -19.88 -15.59 0.86
C PHE A 34 -19.06 -14.41 0.31
N TYR A 35 -17.73 -14.50 0.29
CA TYR A 35 -16.83 -13.40 -0.09
C TYR A 35 -15.64 -13.90 -0.88
N GLU A 36 -15.28 -13.17 -1.94
CA GLU A 36 -14.09 -13.47 -2.73
C GLU A 36 -12.80 -13.09 -1.98
N SER A 37 -11.67 -13.70 -2.35
CA SER A 37 -10.39 -13.45 -1.69
C SER A 37 -9.89 -12.05 -2.02
N THR A 38 -9.63 -11.25 -0.99
CA THR A 38 -9.26 -9.85 -1.13
C THR A 38 -7.91 -9.57 -0.49
N ILE A 39 -7.12 -8.70 -1.13
CA ILE A 39 -5.90 -8.15 -0.54
C ILE A 39 -6.19 -6.72 -0.13
N LYS A 40 -5.95 -6.42 1.16
CA LYS A 40 -6.03 -5.08 1.72
C LYS A 40 -4.63 -4.60 2.06
N VAL A 41 -4.19 -3.54 1.41
CA VAL A 41 -2.91 -2.89 1.65
C VAL A 41 -3.16 -1.64 2.45
N MET A 42 -2.64 -1.59 3.68
CA MET A 42 -2.71 -0.43 4.54
C MET A 42 -1.34 0.25 4.56
N VAL A 43 -1.30 1.52 4.21
CA VAL A 43 -0.07 2.33 4.24
C VAL A 43 -0.11 3.26 5.44
N LEU A 44 0.95 3.21 6.24
CA LEU A 44 1.19 4.03 7.42
C LEU A 44 2.41 4.91 7.18
N ILE A 45 2.23 6.23 7.19
CA ILE A 45 3.34 7.17 7.09
C ILE A 45 3.61 7.75 8.47
N SER A 46 4.81 7.49 8.99
CA SER A 46 5.31 8.06 10.23
C SER A 46 6.38 9.10 9.89
N ASP A 47 6.12 10.34 10.27
CA ASP A 47 7.14 11.38 10.25
C ASP A 47 8.06 11.17 11.45
N TYR A 48 9.39 11.10 11.27
CA TYR A 48 10.32 10.92 12.39
C TYR A 48 10.21 12.07 13.42
N ALA A 49 9.70 13.22 13.00
CA ALA A 49 9.43 14.36 13.88
C ALA A 49 8.26 14.14 14.86
N HIS A 50 7.40 13.15 14.61
CA HIS A 50 6.20 12.87 15.41
C HIS A 50 6.21 11.41 15.85
N SER A 51 6.06 11.14 17.15
CA SER A 51 6.12 9.81 17.74
C SER A 51 4.96 8.87 17.36
N GLU A 52 4.03 9.33 16.52
CA GLU A 52 2.84 8.58 16.11
C GLU A 52 2.68 8.56 14.58
N PRO A 53 2.24 7.42 14.00
CA PRO A 53 1.90 7.33 12.58
C PRO A 53 0.79 8.33 12.27
N THR A 54 1.05 9.24 11.34
CA THR A 54 0.22 10.45 11.15
C THR A 54 -0.84 10.24 10.07
N TYR A 55 -0.64 9.28 9.17
CA TYR A 55 -1.54 9.04 8.03
C TYR A 55 -1.72 7.56 7.73
N HIS A 56 -2.98 7.20 7.45
CA HIS A 56 -3.44 5.85 7.12
C HIS A 56 -4.21 5.91 5.79
N GLU A 57 -3.79 5.13 4.79
CA GLU A 57 -4.59 4.90 3.58
C GLU A 57 -4.73 3.41 3.30
N ILE A 58 -5.91 2.98 2.85
CA ILE A 58 -6.22 1.58 2.61
C ILE A 58 -6.58 1.39 1.14
N PHE A 59 -5.84 0.51 0.46
CA PHE A 59 -6.12 0.07 -0.88
C PHE A 59 -6.61 -1.37 -0.85
N GLU A 60 -7.63 -1.66 -1.66
CA GLU A 60 -8.24 -2.98 -1.75
C GLU A 60 -8.24 -3.46 -3.19
N GLY A 61 -7.78 -4.69 -3.40
CA GLY A 61 -7.78 -5.34 -4.70
C GLY A 61 -8.25 -6.78 -4.56
N ASP A 62 -9.02 -7.20 -5.55
CA ASP A 62 -9.53 -8.56 -5.63
C ASP A 62 -8.59 -9.45 -6.45
N SER A 63 -8.40 -10.66 -5.94
CA SER A 63 -7.60 -11.72 -6.59
C SER A 63 -8.39 -12.53 -7.62
N SER A 64 -9.72 -12.43 -7.63
CA SER A 64 -10.60 -13.15 -8.56
C SER A 64 -10.69 -12.48 -9.94
N GLY A 65 -10.38 -11.17 -10.01
CA GLY A 65 -10.45 -10.39 -11.24
C GLY A 65 -11.88 -10.05 -11.70
N LYS A 66 -12.89 -10.29 -10.85
CA LYS A 66 -14.30 -9.97 -11.15
C LYS A 66 -14.71 -8.58 -10.69
N HIS A 67 -13.90 -7.95 -9.85
CA HIS A 67 -14.13 -6.58 -9.37
C HIS A 67 -13.32 -5.55 -10.16
N GLU A 68 -13.74 -4.28 -10.02
CA GLU A 68 -13.19 -3.12 -10.73
C GLU A 68 -11.69 -2.89 -10.47
N LYS A 69 -11.16 -3.40 -9.34
CA LYS A 69 -9.73 -3.33 -9.00
C LYS A 69 -9.09 -4.71 -8.93
N THR A 70 -8.35 -5.05 -9.98
CA THR A 70 -7.48 -6.23 -10.00
C THR A 70 -6.23 -6.00 -9.14
N LEU A 71 -5.53 -7.08 -8.81
CA LEU A 71 -4.27 -7.00 -8.05
C LEU A 71 -3.15 -6.24 -8.75
N GLU A 72 -3.11 -6.25 -10.08
CA GLU A 72 -2.14 -5.47 -10.86
C GLU A 72 -2.48 -3.97 -10.78
N ALA A 73 -3.75 -3.62 -10.92
CA ALA A 73 -4.21 -2.25 -10.73
C ALA A 73 -3.94 -1.76 -9.30
N LEU A 74 -4.14 -2.61 -8.29
CA LEU A 74 -3.81 -2.31 -6.89
C LEU A 74 -2.33 -1.95 -6.71
N ARG A 75 -1.41 -2.70 -7.34
CA ARG A 75 0.04 -2.43 -7.28
C ARG A 75 0.36 -1.08 -7.93
N ASP A 76 -0.19 -0.83 -9.11
CA ASP A 76 0.12 0.38 -9.88
C ASP A 76 -0.51 1.63 -9.24
N ASP A 77 -1.72 1.51 -8.68
CA ASP A 77 -2.37 2.55 -7.85
C ASP A 77 -1.50 2.86 -6.62
N LEU A 78 -1.05 1.84 -5.89
CA LEU A 78 -0.20 2.01 -4.72
C LEU A 78 1.13 2.69 -5.07
N ALA A 79 1.77 2.29 -6.17
CA ALA A 79 3.01 2.90 -6.66
C ALA A 79 2.80 4.38 -7.03
N THR A 80 1.71 4.68 -7.73
CA THR A 80 1.35 6.03 -8.16
C THR A 80 1.09 6.92 -6.96
N TRP A 81 0.21 6.47 -6.06
CA TRP A 81 -0.14 7.20 -4.84
C TRP A 81 1.08 7.47 -3.97
N LEU A 82 1.93 6.47 -3.74
CA LEU A 82 3.17 6.65 -2.97
C LEU A 82 4.12 7.67 -3.61
N CYS A 83 4.25 7.64 -4.94
CA CYS A 83 5.09 8.59 -5.67
C CYS A 83 4.57 10.03 -5.57
N GLU A 84 3.25 10.21 -5.74
CA GLU A 84 2.58 11.51 -5.57
C GLU A 84 2.72 12.02 -4.15
N ARG A 85 2.50 11.14 -3.15
CA ARG A 85 2.62 11.51 -1.75
C ARG A 85 4.03 11.91 -1.37
N ARG A 86 5.04 11.21 -1.90
CA ARG A 86 6.45 11.60 -1.76
C ARG A 86 6.71 13.00 -2.32
N LYS A 87 6.15 13.33 -3.49
CA LYS A 87 6.30 14.66 -4.10
C LYS A 87 5.68 15.74 -3.21
N GLN A 88 4.45 15.54 -2.74
CA GLN A 88 3.76 16.48 -1.84
C GLN A 88 4.54 16.72 -0.54
N LEU A 89 5.09 15.65 0.05
CA LEU A 89 5.89 15.76 1.28
C LEU A 89 7.20 16.53 1.06
N ARG A 90 7.84 16.39 -0.11
CA ARG A 90 9.04 17.17 -0.46
C ARG A 90 8.74 18.65 -0.70
N GLU A 91 7.57 18.97 -1.26
CA GLU A 91 7.15 20.36 -1.52
C GLU A 91 6.70 21.09 -0.24
N ALA A 92 6.28 20.35 0.78
CA ALA A 92 5.82 20.88 2.06
C ALA A 92 6.94 21.08 3.11
N ALA A 93 8.16 20.64 2.81
CA ALA A 93 9.35 20.79 3.65
C ALA A 93 10.20 21.97 3.18
#